data_AF-A0A2R6FYH3-F1
#
_entry.id   AF-A0A2R6FYH3-F1
#
_cell.length_a   1.000
_cell.length_b   1.000
_cell.length_c   1.000
_cell.angle_alpha   90.00
_cell.angle_beta   90.00
_cell.angle_gamma   90.00
#
_symmetry.space_group_name_H-M   'P 1'
#
loop_
_entity.id
_entity.type
_entity.pdbx_description
1 polymer ?
#
loop_
_entity_poly.entity_id
_entity_poly.type
_entity_poly.pdbx_seq_one_letter_code
_entity_poly.pdbx_strand_id
1 'polypeptide(L)' 'VVDGEEDLAAVPALVVAPAGASVVYGQPGEGMVHVRVDDAADERARDLLARMDGDHDRLWELLDIEPVD' A
#
# COMPACT_ATOMS: atom_id res chain seq x y z
N VAL A 1 2.08 -5.33 23.20
CA VAL A 1 2.56 -5.87 21.91
C VAL A 1 1.34 -5.98 21.03
N VAL A 2 1.34 -5.33 19.87
CA VAL A 2 0.27 -5.49 18.89
C VAL A 2 0.65 -6.73 18.07
N ASP A 3 -0.19 -7.75 18.11
CA ASP A 3 -0.16 -8.88 17.16
C ASP A 3 -1.20 -8.55 16.08
N GLY A 4 -0.83 -7.74 15.10
CA GLY A 4 -1.73 -7.20 14.07
C GLY A 4 -1.21 -5.94 13.38
N GLU A 5 -1.92 -5.47 12.34
CA GLU A 5 -1.43 -4.52 11.33
C GLU A 5 -1.28 -3.07 11.83
N GLU A 6 -0.07 -2.52 11.77
CA GLU A 6 0.25 -1.09 11.95
C GLU A 6 0.43 -0.43 10.56
N ASP A 7 -0.15 0.76 10.36
CA ASP A 7 -0.11 1.60 9.15
C ASP A 7 -0.41 0.92 7.80
N LEU A 8 -1.58 0.27 7.70
CA LEU A 8 -2.12 -0.26 6.42
C LEU A 8 -2.24 0.78 5.30
N ALA A 9 -2.30 2.07 5.65
CA ALA A 9 -2.31 3.17 4.68
C ALA A 9 -1.03 3.22 3.81
N ALA A 10 0.07 2.58 4.23
CA ALA A 10 1.29 2.48 3.44
C ALA A 10 1.07 1.75 2.11
N VAL A 11 0.18 0.75 2.09
CA VAL A 11 -0.09 -0.06 0.90
C VAL A 11 -0.79 0.76 -0.20
N PRO A 12 -1.96 1.40 0.02
CA PRO A 12 -2.56 2.25 -1.00
C PRO A 12 -1.69 3.49 -1.31
N ALA A 13 -0.89 3.99 -0.36
CA ALA A 13 0.04 5.08 -0.62
C ALA A 13 1.09 4.71 -1.68
N LEU A 14 1.57 3.46 -1.71
CA LEU A 14 2.49 2.98 -2.75
C LEU A 14 1.84 2.95 -4.14
N VAL A 15 0.52 2.81 -4.22
CA VAL A 15 -0.22 2.75 -5.49
C VAL A 15 -0.50 4.15 -6.06
N VAL A 16 -0.84 5.13 -5.20
CA VAL A 16 -1.21 6.49 -5.65
C VAL A 16 -0.04 7.46 -5.72
N ALA A 17 1.07 7.15 -5.05
CA ALA A 17 2.21 8.06 -5.03
C ALA A 17 2.89 8.14 -6.39
N PRO A 18 3.42 9.32 -6.79
CA PRO A 18 4.11 9.46 -8.07
C PRO A 18 5.30 8.52 -8.18
N ALA A 19 5.60 8.05 -9.40
CA ALA A 19 6.80 7.27 -9.67
C ALA A 19 8.05 8.00 -9.18
N GLY A 20 8.87 7.30 -8.40
CA GLY A 20 10.04 7.86 -7.76
C GLY A 20 9.76 8.70 -6.51
N ALA A 21 8.55 8.69 -5.96
CA ALA A 21 8.29 9.19 -4.62
C ALA A 21 8.91 8.27 -3.54
N SER A 22 8.78 8.70 -2.28
CA SER A 22 9.21 7.95 -1.11
C SER A 22 8.03 7.80 -0.17
N VAL A 23 7.69 6.56 0.17
CA VAL A 23 6.73 6.22 1.22
C VAL A 23 7.53 5.79 2.44
N VAL A 24 7.22 6.36 3.61
CA VAL A 24 7.87 6.03 4.87
C VAL A 24 6.79 5.71 5.90
N TYR A 25 6.87 4.54 6.53
CA TYR A 25 5.88 4.06 7.49
C TYR A 25 6.55 3.36 8.68
N GLY A 26 5.84 3.24 9.80
CA GLY A 26 6.30 2.52 10.99
C GLY A 26 6.04 1.01 10.88
N GLN A 27 7.00 0.19 11.26
CA GLN A 27 6.84 -1.26 11.32
C GLN A 27 7.30 -1.81 12.69
N PRO A 28 6.45 -2.56 13.40
CA PRO A 28 6.81 -3.19 14.66
C PRO A 28 8.07 -4.05 14.53
N GLY A 29 9.01 -3.85 15.46
CA GLY A 29 10.29 -4.58 15.47
C GLY A 29 11.34 -4.10 14.46
N GLU A 30 10.94 -3.35 13.44
CA GLU A 30 11.83 -2.86 12.37
C GLU A 30 12.05 -1.33 12.43
N GLY A 31 11.13 -0.57 13.04
CA GLY A 31 11.21 0.89 13.11
C GLY A 31 10.66 1.56 11.86
N MET A 32 11.26 2.68 11.41
CA MET A 32 10.81 3.37 10.21
C MET A 32 11.29 2.64 8.95
N VAL A 33 10.37 2.24 8.09
CA VAL A 33 10.64 1.62 6.80
C VAL A 33 10.47 2.66 5.71
N HIS A 34 11.43 2.71 4.78
CA HIS A 34 11.40 3.57 3.60
C HIS A 34 11.29 2.72 2.34
N VAL A 35 10.35 3.07 1.48
CA VAL A 35 10.13 2.42 0.18
C VAL A 35 10.17 3.50 -0.91
N ARG A 36 10.97 3.25 -1.95
CA ARG A 36 10.91 4.05 -3.17
C ARG A 36 9.80 3.51 -4.05
N VAL A 37 8.98 4.41 -4.59
CA VAL A 37 7.91 4.03 -5.52
C VAL A 37 8.53 3.74 -6.88
N ASP A 38 8.55 2.46 -7.23
CA ASP A 38 8.89 1.92 -8.54
C ASP A 38 7.83 0.90 -8.97
N ASP A 39 7.91 0.43 -10.22
CA ASP A 39 6.92 -0.49 -10.79
C ASP A 39 6.75 -1.77 -9.95
N ALA A 40 7.83 -2.26 -9.33
CA ALA A 40 7.78 -3.47 -8.51
C ALA A 40 7.12 -3.23 -7.15
N ALA A 41 7.35 -2.07 -6.53
CA ALA A 41 6.69 -1.69 -5.29
C ALA A 41 5.18 -1.45 -5.50
N ASP A 42 4.82 -0.81 -6.61
CA ASP A 42 3.45 -0.54 -7.04
C ASP A 42 2.69 -1.84 -7.37
N GLU A 43 3.30 -2.77 -8.13
CA GLU A 43 2.72 -4.09 -8.42
C GLU A 43 2.49 -4.92 -7.15
N ARG A 44 3.47 -4.95 -6.24
CA ARG A 44 3.33 -5.65 -4.94
C ARG A 44 2.23 -5.05 -4.08
N ALA A 45 2.10 -3.72 -4.07
CA ALA A 45 1.05 -3.05 -3.32
C ALA A 45 -0.33 -3.40 -3.87
N ARG A 46 -0.51 -3.48 -5.19
CA ARG A 46 -1.76 -3.93 -5.80
C ARG A 46 -2.08 -5.39 -5.49
N ASP A 47 -1.10 -6.31 -5.59
CA ASP A 47 -1.30 -7.72 -5.20
C ASP A 47 -1.74 -7.85 -3.74
N LEU A 48 -1.11 -7.08 -2.85
CA LEU A 48 -1.46 -7.10 -1.43
C LEU A 48 -2.88 -6.62 -1.21
N LEU A 49 -3.29 -5.48 -1.80
CA LEU A 49 -4.65 -4.95 -1.67
C LEU A 49 -5.71 -5.94 -2.19
N ALA A 50 -5.44 -6.62 -3.29
CA ALA A 50 -6.34 -7.63 -3.86
C ALA A 50 -6.54 -8.85 -2.95
N ARG A 51 -5.64 -9.10 -2.00
CA ARG A 51 -5.68 -10.22 -1.06
C ARG A 51 -6.21 -9.83 0.32
N MET A 52 -6.41 -8.54 0.59
CA MET A 52 -6.98 -8.05 1.85
C MET A 52 -8.48 -8.27 1.88
N ASP A 53 -9.05 -8.59 3.03
CA ASP A 53 -10.51 -8.65 3.18
C ASP A 53 -11.09 -7.23 3.22
N GLY A 54 -12.07 -6.94 2.37
CA GLY A 54 -12.72 -5.62 2.32
C GLY A 54 -13.55 -5.38 1.07
N ASP A 55 -14.04 -4.16 0.93
CA ASP A 55 -14.74 -3.68 -0.27
C ASP A 55 -13.70 -3.11 -1.26
N HIS A 56 -13.28 -3.96 -2.20
CA HIS A 56 -12.25 -3.60 -3.18
C HIS A 56 -12.74 -2.57 -4.18
N ASP A 57 -13.99 -2.68 -4.64
CA ASP A 57 -14.59 -1.73 -5.57
C ASP A 57 -14.58 -0.32 -4.96
N ARG A 58 -14.97 -0.22 -3.67
CA ARG A 58 -14.93 1.05 -2.94
C ARG A 58 -13.51 1.58 -2.74
N LEU A 59 -12.53 0.71 -2.52
CA LEU A 59 -11.13 1.09 -2.39
C LEU A 59 -10.63 1.73 -3.68
N TRP A 60 -10.81 1.07 -4.83
CA TRP A 60 -10.33 1.58 -6.12
C TRP A 60 -11.02 2.89 -6.51
N GLU A 61 -12.32 3.02 -6.23
CA GLU A 61 -13.06 4.29 -6.40
C GLU A 61 -12.47 5.43 -5.54
N LEU A 62 -12.13 5.16 -4.27
CA LEU A 62 -11.54 6.15 -3.36
C LEU A 62 -10.14 6.60 -3.78
N LEU A 63 -9.38 5.71 -4.41
CA LEU A 63 -8.03 6.00 -4.90
C LEU A 63 -8.03 6.69 -6.27
N ASP A 64 -9.18 6.77 -6.95
CA ASP A 64 -9.29 7.27 -8.34
C ASP A 64 -8.40 6.46 -9.31
N ILE A 65 -8.40 5.13 -9.13
CA ILE A 65 -7.59 4.19 -9.91
C ILE A 65 -8.49 3.10 -10.49
N GLU A 66 -8.28 2.77 -11.77
CA GLU A 66 -8.97 1.62 -12.37
C GLU A 66 -8.47 0.30 -11.76
N PRO A 67 -9.38 -0.61 -11.35
CA PRO A 67 -8.98 -1.93 -10.89
C PRO A 67 -8.17 -2.66 -11.97
N VAL A 68 -7.17 -3.42 -11.55
CA VAL A 68 -6.52 -4.40 -12.43
C VAL A 68 -7.43 -5.62 -12.55
N ASP A 69 -7.86 -5.93 -13.78
CA ASP A 69 -8.69 -7.10 -14.14
C ASP A 69 -8.06 -8.45 -13.71
#